data_AF-D0GJR8-F1
#
_entry.id   AF-D0GJR8-F1
#
_cell.length_a   1.000
_cell.length_b   1.000
_cell.length_c   1.000
_cell.angle_alpha   90.00
_cell.angle_beta   90.00
_cell.angle_gamma   90.00
#
_symmetry.space_group_name_H-M   'P 1'
#
loop_
_entity.id
_entity.type
_entity.pdbx_description
1 polymer ?
#
loop_
_entity_poly.entity_id
_entity_poly.type
_entity_poly.pdbx_seq_one_letter_code
_entity_poly.pdbx_strand_id
1 'polypeptide(L)'
;MYSIGYKEVDILWEIANFKIADKNMIMKNYNISKTELSDTLKKINNLLNWEKMNYLLDKRGYILFNNELSERRFKLESIIKFTNKIRREIIYLFLILSEKHFNLTKFTLRFGLGESSKKYVRTDLKAVLKELDIDYAEYRESKNPLEIIKRKIPNFEKTRKEYLINLFIKRFEKSYVYYKEEKDKDGKELNYPSKLIFEIIKEELKIKDLKFIFHAFREFYVKYNKLFSVKEKYEIFIYFISNLYNEKENTRKRITSKNVKMKEDNDYKLLEEMLDKISENENRRIYSYFKLKLYRLLLKKEKMNFDITPKKSKEIFYNNTESLNIKIAEEYVYQIAEENSKIEYYENFERLKTLFVLDLEYNEIIKNQKYLKDLMQLSNIIEVTDLGELSEKLNGKNEKNFEQVFLISKSEIQNMIKNYSDIPIYFFKINDKDRFGRKTGKLKRRTDSEKQLTEIRETITEYNRIK
;
A
#
# COMPACT_ATOMS: atom_id res chain seq x y z
N MET A 1 -25.67 -18.43 0.75
CA MET A 1 -24.85 -17.34 0.15
C MET A 1 -23.67 -17.05 1.09
N TYR A 2 -22.43 -17.16 0.61
CA TYR A 2 -21.24 -17.03 1.46
C TYR A 2 -20.88 -15.56 1.73
N SER A 3 -20.57 -15.22 2.99
CA SER A 3 -20.15 -13.86 3.39
C SER A 3 -18.64 -13.71 3.19
N ILE A 4 -18.23 -12.95 2.16
CA ILE A 4 -16.83 -12.62 1.89
C ILE A 4 -16.59 -11.16 2.30
N GLY A 5 -15.56 -10.92 3.11
CA GLY A 5 -15.13 -9.60 3.50
C GLY A 5 -13.90 -9.14 2.72
N TYR A 6 -13.46 -7.90 2.95
CA TYR A 6 -12.26 -7.39 2.31
C TYR A 6 -11.00 -8.19 2.64
N LYS A 7 -10.90 -8.72 3.86
CA LYS A 7 -9.75 -9.56 4.25
C LYS A 7 -9.57 -10.76 3.34
N GLU A 8 -10.66 -11.49 3.07
CA GLU A 8 -10.63 -12.65 2.17
C GLU A 8 -10.23 -12.25 0.74
N VAL A 9 -10.69 -11.08 0.27
CA VAL A 9 -10.36 -10.54 -1.06
C VAL A 9 -8.90 -10.10 -1.16
N ASP A 10 -8.40 -9.39 -0.15
CA ASP A 10 -7.02 -8.91 -0.10
C ASP A 10 -6.04 -10.10 -0.08
N ILE A 11 -6.35 -11.15 0.69
CA ILE A 11 -5.58 -12.40 0.72
C ILE A 11 -5.60 -13.10 -0.63
N LEU A 12 -6.77 -13.22 -1.27
CA LEU A 12 -6.86 -13.84 -2.59
C LEU A 12 -6.05 -13.07 -3.63
N TRP A 13 -6.09 -11.73 -3.61
CA TRP A 13 -5.27 -10.90 -4.51
C TRP A 13 -3.78 -11.09 -4.27
N GLU A 14 -3.33 -11.13 -3.01
CA GLU A 14 -1.92 -11.41 -2.68
C GLU A 14 -1.49 -12.77 -3.24
N ILE A 15 -2.27 -13.83 -3.00
CA ILE A 15 -1.99 -15.18 -3.52
C ILE A 15 -1.98 -15.19 -5.05
N ALA A 16 -2.98 -14.58 -5.69
CA ALA A 16 -3.13 -14.55 -7.14
C ALA A 16 -1.99 -13.79 -7.83
N ASN A 17 -1.62 -12.63 -7.29
CA ASN A 17 -0.54 -11.82 -7.83
C ASN A 17 0.84 -12.46 -7.63
N PHE A 18 1.06 -13.17 -6.51
CA PHE A 18 2.38 -13.72 -6.21
C PHE A 18 2.58 -15.12 -6.77
N LYS A 19 1.50 -15.81 -7.17
CA LYS A 19 1.45 -17.19 -7.67
C LYS A 19 1.73 -18.24 -6.60
N ILE A 20 2.59 -17.92 -5.65
CA ILE A 20 2.87 -18.72 -4.47
C ILE A 20 3.02 -17.78 -3.27
N ALA A 21 2.31 -18.08 -2.18
CA ALA A 21 2.32 -17.24 -0.98
C ALA A 21 2.58 -18.07 0.28
N ASP A 22 3.53 -17.60 1.10
CA ASP A 22 3.85 -18.20 2.38
C ASP A 22 2.71 -17.97 3.39
N LYS A 23 2.30 -19.05 4.09
CA LYS A 23 1.22 -19.00 5.07
C LYS A 23 1.58 -18.16 6.29
N ASN A 24 2.83 -18.23 6.76
CA ASN A 24 3.27 -17.44 7.90
C ASN A 24 3.26 -15.95 7.57
N MET A 25 3.64 -15.60 6.35
CA MET A 25 3.62 -14.25 5.83
C MET A 25 2.19 -13.72 5.74
N ILE A 26 1.24 -14.49 5.18
CA ILE A 26 -0.18 -14.12 5.19
C ILE A 26 -0.70 -13.95 6.63
N MET A 27 -0.43 -14.90 7.52
CA MET A 27 -0.84 -14.80 8.93
C MET A 27 -0.29 -13.53 9.60
N LYS A 28 0.97 -13.16 9.31
CA LYS A 28 1.62 -11.95 9.82
C LYS A 28 1.02 -10.67 9.23
N ASN A 29 0.81 -10.62 7.92
CA ASN A 29 0.32 -9.43 7.20
C ASN A 29 -1.14 -9.11 7.53
N TYR A 30 -1.97 -10.12 7.71
CA TYR A 30 -3.41 -9.93 8.01
C TYR A 30 -3.74 -10.12 9.49
N ASN A 31 -2.74 -10.39 10.33
CA ASN A 31 -2.89 -10.64 11.76
C ASN A 31 -3.98 -11.69 12.06
N ILE A 32 -3.84 -12.86 11.44
CA ILE A 32 -4.78 -13.99 11.59
C ILE A 32 -4.07 -15.23 12.11
N SER A 33 -4.80 -16.03 12.88
CA SER A 33 -4.38 -17.34 13.34
C SER A 33 -4.42 -18.39 12.22
N LYS A 34 -3.79 -19.54 12.45
CA LYS A 34 -3.82 -20.69 11.53
C LYS A 34 -5.24 -21.19 11.26
N THR A 35 -6.09 -21.22 12.29
CA THR A 35 -7.50 -21.61 12.18
C THR A 35 -8.28 -20.61 11.34
N GLU A 36 -8.09 -19.31 11.58
CA GLU A 36 -8.72 -18.27 10.76
C GLU A 36 -8.25 -18.30 9.31
N LEU A 37 -6.96 -18.57 9.06
CA LEU A 37 -6.44 -18.75 7.69
C LEU A 37 -7.14 -19.93 7.00
N SER A 38 -7.26 -21.08 7.67
CA SER A 38 -7.96 -22.25 7.11
C SER A 38 -9.41 -21.92 6.74
N ASP A 39 -10.14 -21.23 7.62
CA ASP A 39 -11.53 -20.84 7.34
C ASP A 39 -11.63 -19.78 6.24
N THR A 40 -10.66 -18.87 6.15
CA THR A 40 -10.53 -17.93 5.03
C THR A 40 -10.28 -18.66 3.71
N LEU A 41 -9.38 -19.64 3.67
CA LEU A 41 -9.10 -20.42 2.46
C LEU A 41 -10.31 -21.24 2.00
N LYS A 42 -11.10 -21.81 2.92
CA LYS A 42 -12.38 -22.47 2.57
C LYS A 42 -13.34 -21.51 1.87
N LYS A 43 -13.47 -20.28 2.38
CA LYS A 43 -14.33 -19.26 1.77
C LYS A 43 -13.82 -18.83 0.39
N ILE A 44 -12.51 -18.65 0.24
CA ILE A 44 -11.87 -18.32 -1.02
C ILE A 44 -12.04 -19.47 -2.04
N ASN A 45 -11.91 -20.72 -1.61
CA ASN A 45 -12.11 -21.87 -2.47
C ASN A 45 -13.57 -22.02 -2.94
N ASN A 46 -14.53 -21.77 -2.05
CA ASN A 46 -15.95 -21.71 -2.45
C ASN A 46 -16.22 -20.59 -3.47
N LEU A 47 -15.54 -19.45 -3.33
CA LEU A 47 -15.59 -18.34 -4.27
C LEU A 47 -15.03 -18.74 -5.64
N LEU A 48 -13.83 -19.32 -5.68
CA LEU A 48 -13.19 -19.76 -6.93
C LEU A 48 -14.05 -20.79 -7.66
N ASN A 49 -14.61 -21.76 -6.92
CA ASN A 49 -15.53 -22.74 -7.50
C ASN A 49 -16.78 -22.08 -8.13
N TRP A 50 -17.33 -21.05 -7.48
CA TRP A 50 -18.47 -20.32 -8.04
C TRP A 50 -18.14 -19.63 -9.37
N GLU A 51 -16.91 -19.11 -9.49
CA GLU A 51 -16.35 -18.52 -10.72
C GLU A 51 -15.81 -19.57 -11.71
N LYS A 52 -16.02 -20.87 -11.45
CA LYS A 52 -15.51 -21.98 -12.27
C LYS A 52 -13.98 -21.99 -12.40
N MET A 53 -13.29 -21.57 -11.35
CA MET A 53 -11.83 -21.61 -11.22
C MET A 53 -11.39 -22.80 -10.37
N ASN A 54 -10.16 -23.25 -10.59
CA ASN A 54 -9.50 -24.25 -9.77
C ASN A 54 -9.35 -23.76 -8.33
N TYR A 55 -9.43 -24.69 -7.38
CA TYR A 55 -9.13 -24.42 -5.98
C TYR A 55 -7.65 -24.06 -5.78
N LEU A 56 -7.39 -23.21 -4.79
CA LEU A 56 -6.04 -22.97 -4.31
C LEU A 56 -5.42 -24.28 -3.82
N LEU A 57 -4.17 -24.54 -4.19
CA LEU A 57 -3.46 -25.72 -3.69
C LEU A 57 -2.86 -25.39 -2.33
N ASP A 58 -3.50 -25.92 -1.29
CA ASP A 58 -3.08 -25.75 0.09
C ASP A 58 -2.01 -26.78 0.47
N LYS A 59 -0.75 -26.35 0.59
CA LYS A 59 0.39 -27.23 0.87
C LYS A 59 1.01 -26.93 2.23
N ARG A 60 2.01 -27.72 2.66
CA ARG A 60 2.69 -27.47 3.94
C ARG A 60 3.56 -26.22 3.79
N GLY A 61 3.20 -25.13 4.48
CA GLY A 61 3.98 -23.89 4.52
C GLY A 61 3.48 -22.79 3.58
N TYR A 62 2.99 -23.13 2.38
CA TYR A 62 2.59 -22.16 1.34
C TYR A 62 1.25 -22.52 0.68
N ILE A 63 0.72 -21.58 -0.10
CA ILE A 63 -0.50 -21.69 -0.89
C ILE A 63 -0.18 -21.30 -2.33
N LEU A 64 -0.60 -22.12 -3.31
CA LEU A 64 -0.39 -21.84 -4.73
C LEU A 64 -1.66 -21.37 -5.41
N PHE A 65 -1.46 -20.46 -6.37
CA PHE A 65 -2.46 -20.05 -7.34
C PHE A 65 -2.20 -20.75 -8.68
N ASN A 66 -3.06 -21.70 -9.05
CA ASN A 66 -2.95 -22.52 -10.27
C ASN A 66 -4.05 -22.21 -11.30
N ASN A 67 -4.49 -20.96 -11.34
CA ASN A 67 -5.44 -20.48 -12.34
C ASN A 67 -4.74 -19.48 -13.27
N GLU A 68 -5.14 -19.46 -14.53
CA GLU A 68 -4.77 -18.39 -15.44
C GLU A 68 -5.44 -17.08 -15.02
N LEU A 69 -4.66 -16.02 -14.81
CA LEU A 69 -5.19 -14.69 -14.62
C LEU A 69 -5.25 -13.96 -15.96
N SER A 70 -6.37 -13.27 -16.19
CA SER A 70 -6.44 -12.27 -17.24
C SER A 70 -7.24 -11.09 -16.74
N GLU A 71 -6.98 -9.92 -17.33
CA GLU A 71 -7.73 -8.69 -17.08
C GLU A 71 -9.26 -8.87 -17.25
N ARG A 72 -9.68 -9.84 -18.09
CA ARG A 72 -11.09 -10.14 -18.36
C ARG A 72 -11.72 -11.17 -17.41
N ARG A 73 -10.94 -12.09 -16.83
CA ARG A 73 -11.48 -13.25 -16.07
C ARG A 73 -11.52 -13.06 -14.55
N PHE A 74 -10.78 -12.11 -13.98
CA PHE A 74 -10.63 -12.02 -12.52
C PHE A 74 -11.35 -10.79 -11.92
N LYS A 75 -12.68 -10.74 -12.06
CA LYS A 75 -13.54 -9.63 -11.58
C LYS A 75 -14.03 -9.82 -10.15
N LEU A 76 -13.10 -10.00 -9.20
CA LEU A 76 -13.43 -10.31 -7.81
C LEU A 76 -14.36 -9.30 -7.13
N GLU A 77 -14.31 -8.03 -7.51
CA GLU A 77 -15.13 -6.98 -6.88
C GLU A 77 -16.64 -7.17 -7.09
N SER A 78 -17.04 -7.78 -8.22
CA SER A 78 -18.45 -8.14 -8.51
C SER A 78 -19.02 -9.21 -7.55
N ILE A 79 -18.13 -9.91 -6.87
CA ILE A 79 -18.49 -11.03 -5.98
C ILE A 79 -18.56 -10.57 -4.52
N ILE A 80 -17.95 -9.43 -4.20
CA ILE A 80 -17.93 -8.89 -2.84
C ILE A 80 -19.33 -8.41 -2.49
N LYS A 81 -20.06 -9.22 -1.73
CA LYS A 81 -21.30 -8.77 -1.11
C LYS A 81 -21.00 -7.92 0.10
N PHE A 82 -21.82 -6.89 0.32
CA PHE A 82 -21.78 -6.05 1.50
C PHE A 82 -22.12 -6.83 2.78
N THR A 83 -21.08 -7.42 3.38
CA THR A 83 -21.17 -8.09 4.68
C THR A 83 -21.20 -7.08 5.82
N ASN A 84 -21.61 -7.52 7.01
CA ASN A 84 -21.49 -6.73 8.23
C ASN A 84 -20.04 -6.28 8.49
N LYS A 85 -19.04 -7.13 8.21
CA LYS A 85 -17.62 -6.78 8.35
C LYS A 85 -17.24 -5.58 7.48
N ILE A 86 -17.63 -5.60 6.21
CA ILE A 86 -17.40 -4.48 5.27
C ILE A 86 -18.10 -3.21 5.77
N ARG A 87 -19.38 -3.31 6.18
CA ARG A 87 -20.09 -2.14 6.72
C ARG A 87 -19.40 -1.56 7.95
N ARG A 88 -18.90 -2.41 8.87
CA ARG A 88 -18.18 -1.96 10.06
C ARG A 88 -16.88 -1.25 9.73
N GLU A 89 -16.10 -1.73 8.75
CA GLU A 89 -14.88 -1.06 8.29
C GLU A 89 -15.18 0.33 7.69
N ILE A 90 -16.27 0.45 6.92
CA ILE A 90 -16.72 1.72 6.35
C ILE A 90 -17.26 2.66 7.44
N ILE A 91 -18.01 2.14 8.43
CA ILE A 91 -18.46 2.91 9.60
C ILE A 91 -17.25 3.44 10.37
N TYR A 92 -16.26 2.60 10.64
CA TYR A 92 -15.04 3.00 11.32
C TYR A 92 -14.31 4.11 10.56
N LEU A 93 -14.16 3.98 9.23
CA LEU A 93 -13.60 5.03 8.39
C LEU A 93 -14.36 6.36 8.52
N PHE A 94 -15.69 6.34 8.47
CA PHE A 94 -16.49 7.54 8.70
C PHE A 94 -16.19 8.16 10.07
N LEU A 95 -16.19 7.34 11.12
CA LEU A 95 -16.02 7.79 12.50
C LEU A 95 -14.67 8.50 12.71
N ILE A 96 -13.59 8.03 12.10
CA ILE A 96 -12.27 8.66 12.24
C ILE A 96 -12.05 9.88 11.34
N LEU A 97 -12.97 10.17 10.41
CA LEU A 97 -12.89 11.31 9.49
C LEU A 97 -13.88 12.42 9.84
N SER A 98 -15.10 12.06 10.23
CA SER A 98 -16.21 12.98 10.34
C SER A 98 -16.30 13.66 11.70
N GLU A 99 -16.52 14.97 11.69
CA GLU A 99 -16.95 15.73 12.86
C GLU A 99 -18.46 15.61 13.12
N LYS A 100 -19.21 14.96 12.21
CA LYS A 100 -20.67 14.80 12.29
C LYS A 100 -21.04 13.43 12.82
N HIS A 101 -22.26 13.32 13.36
CA HIS A 101 -22.81 12.00 13.72
C HIS A 101 -23.09 11.16 12.48
N PHE A 102 -22.89 9.85 12.65
CA PHE A 102 -23.17 8.87 11.61
C PHE A 102 -24.65 8.86 11.22
N ASN A 103 -24.94 9.21 9.97
CA ASN A 103 -26.31 9.24 9.47
C ASN A 103 -26.73 7.87 8.92
N LEU A 104 -27.49 7.11 9.72
CA LEU A 104 -27.99 5.78 9.36
C LEU A 104 -28.80 5.79 8.06
N THR A 105 -29.64 6.79 7.83
CA THR A 105 -30.49 6.88 6.64
C THR A 105 -29.65 7.13 5.40
N LYS A 106 -28.77 8.13 5.44
CA LYS A 106 -27.86 8.45 4.34
C LYS A 106 -26.96 7.27 3.99
N PHE A 107 -26.42 6.60 5.01
CA PHE A 107 -25.66 5.38 4.82
C PHE A 107 -26.52 4.30 4.17
N THR A 108 -27.67 3.95 4.73
CA THR A 108 -28.53 2.89 4.16
C THR A 108 -28.90 3.14 2.69
N LEU A 109 -29.26 4.39 2.35
CA LEU A 109 -29.59 4.80 0.97
C LEU A 109 -28.41 4.67 0.01
N ARG A 110 -27.20 5.04 0.41
CA ARG A 110 -25.98 4.92 -0.43
C ARG A 110 -25.67 3.49 -0.84
N PHE A 111 -26.13 2.53 -0.06
CA PHE A 111 -25.89 1.10 -0.31
C PHE A 111 -27.08 0.43 -1.01
N GLY A 112 -28.10 1.18 -1.41
CA GLY A 112 -29.34 0.61 -1.98
C GLY A 112 -30.03 -0.36 -1.02
N LEU A 113 -29.81 -0.22 0.29
CA LEU A 113 -30.41 -1.09 1.30
C LEU A 113 -31.82 -0.60 1.62
N GLY A 114 -32.75 -1.54 1.81
CA GLY A 114 -34.12 -1.22 2.25
C GLY A 114 -34.17 -0.69 3.69
N GLU A 115 -35.26 -0.01 4.04
CA GLU A 115 -35.48 0.62 5.35
C GLU A 115 -35.30 -0.34 6.53
N SER A 116 -35.69 -1.61 6.36
CA SER A 116 -35.51 -2.69 7.33
C SER A 116 -34.04 -2.94 7.71
N SER A 117 -33.09 -2.52 6.86
CA SER A 117 -31.65 -2.68 7.08
C SER A 117 -31.07 -1.71 8.11
N LYS A 118 -31.79 -0.62 8.44
CA LYS A 118 -31.35 0.37 9.44
C LYS A 118 -31.05 -0.25 10.80
N LYS A 119 -31.78 -1.30 11.20
CA LYS A 119 -31.54 -2.05 12.44
C LYS A 119 -30.16 -2.71 12.45
N TYR A 120 -29.76 -3.32 11.34
CA TYR A 120 -28.45 -3.97 11.21
C TYR A 120 -27.32 -2.95 11.14
N VAL A 121 -27.49 -1.86 10.38
CA VAL A 121 -26.50 -0.77 10.32
C VAL A 121 -26.28 -0.14 11.71
N ARG A 122 -27.36 0.07 12.47
CA ARG A 122 -27.24 0.55 13.86
C ARG A 122 -26.51 -0.44 14.76
N THR A 123 -26.75 -1.74 14.59
CA THR A 123 -26.06 -2.79 15.33
C THR A 123 -24.57 -2.81 14.99
N ASP A 124 -24.23 -2.65 13.71
CA ASP A 124 -22.84 -2.53 13.26
C ASP A 124 -22.15 -1.27 13.81
N LEU A 125 -22.84 -0.12 13.84
CA LEU A 125 -22.33 1.10 14.47
C LEU A 125 -22.05 0.89 15.96
N LYS A 126 -22.98 0.28 16.71
CA LYS A 126 -22.77 -0.04 18.12
C LYS A 126 -21.59 -0.99 18.33
N ALA A 127 -21.40 -1.95 17.45
CA ALA A 127 -20.26 -2.87 17.52
C ALA A 127 -18.93 -2.13 17.33
N VAL A 128 -18.82 -1.25 16.33
CA VAL A 128 -17.60 -0.46 16.10
C VAL A 128 -17.30 0.49 17.27
N LEU A 129 -18.32 1.15 17.83
CA LEU A 129 -18.14 2.01 19.00
C LEU A 129 -17.69 1.21 20.23
N LYS A 130 -18.27 0.02 20.44
CA LYS A 130 -17.84 -0.89 21.52
C LYS A 130 -16.39 -1.35 21.35
N GLU A 131 -15.95 -1.62 20.13
CA GLU A 131 -14.54 -1.95 19.85
C GLU A 131 -13.58 -0.78 20.17
N LEU A 132 -14.08 0.46 20.12
CA LEU A 132 -13.35 1.66 20.53
C LEU A 132 -13.54 2.02 22.01
N ASP A 133 -14.22 1.18 22.79
CA ASP A 133 -14.57 1.45 24.19
C ASP A 133 -15.38 2.75 24.35
N ILE A 134 -16.32 2.99 23.44
CA ILE A 134 -17.25 4.13 23.45
C ILE A 134 -18.67 3.62 23.63
N ASP A 135 -19.38 4.16 24.62
CA ASP A 135 -20.81 3.86 24.77
C ASP A 135 -21.64 4.58 23.68
N TYR A 136 -22.70 3.91 23.23
CA TYR A 136 -23.53 4.47 22.17
C TYR A 136 -24.30 5.74 22.60
N ALA A 137 -24.71 5.84 23.88
CA ALA A 137 -25.37 7.02 24.39
C ALA A 137 -24.37 8.19 24.46
N GLU A 138 -23.17 7.94 24.99
CA GLU A 138 -22.08 8.93 25.05
C GLU A 138 -21.77 9.52 23.66
N TYR A 139 -21.63 8.67 22.64
CA TYR A 139 -21.43 9.09 21.26
C TYR A 139 -22.58 9.95 20.72
N ARG A 140 -23.83 9.54 20.99
CA ARG A 140 -25.04 10.21 20.48
C ARG A 140 -25.25 11.58 21.11
N GLU A 141 -24.94 11.72 22.40
CA GLU A 141 -25.14 12.94 23.18
C GLU A 141 -24.02 13.98 22.97
N SER A 142 -22.87 13.55 22.44
CA SER A 142 -21.75 14.44 22.14
C SER A 142 -22.10 15.51 21.11
N LYS A 143 -21.72 16.76 21.39
CA LYS A 143 -21.77 17.83 20.38
C LYS A 143 -20.74 17.64 19.27
N ASN A 144 -19.60 17.02 19.58
CA ASN A 144 -18.54 16.73 18.62
C ASN A 144 -18.13 15.25 18.75
N PRO A 145 -18.72 14.35 17.95
CA PRO A 145 -18.44 12.92 18.02
C PRO A 145 -16.96 12.58 17.78
N LEU A 146 -16.25 13.36 16.95
CA LEU A 146 -14.84 13.12 16.65
C LEU A 146 -13.94 13.31 17.88
N GLU A 147 -14.27 14.24 18.77
CA GLU A 147 -13.48 14.49 19.99
C GLU A 147 -13.54 13.32 20.98
N ILE A 148 -14.66 12.59 21.04
CA ILE A 148 -14.74 11.37 21.85
C ILE A 148 -13.84 10.29 21.26
N ILE A 149 -13.90 10.11 19.94
CA ILE A 149 -13.09 9.12 19.23
C ILE A 149 -11.59 9.42 19.40
N LYS A 150 -11.19 10.70 19.30
CA LYS A 150 -9.81 11.16 19.53
C LYS A 150 -9.27 10.78 20.90
N ARG A 151 -10.11 10.83 21.95
CA ARG A 151 -9.70 10.49 23.33
C ARG A 151 -9.43 9.00 23.50
N LYS A 152 -10.13 8.16 22.75
CA LYS A 152 -10.04 6.69 22.87
C LYS A 152 -8.94 6.08 22.01
N ILE A 153 -8.55 6.73 20.92
CA ILE A 153 -7.49 6.27 20.03
C ILE A 153 -6.15 6.94 20.41
N PRO A 154 -5.16 6.18 20.92
CA PRO A 154 -3.85 6.73 21.23
C PRO A 154 -3.18 7.36 20.00
N ASN A 155 -2.59 8.54 20.18
CA ASN A 155 -1.96 9.30 19.09
C ASN A 155 -2.86 9.41 17.84
N PHE A 156 -4.14 9.74 18.04
CA PHE A 156 -5.19 9.74 17.01
C PHE A 156 -4.72 10.19 15.63
N GLU A 157 -4.08 11.35 15.51
CA GLU A 157 -3.64 11.90 14.22
C GLU A 157 -2.66 10.97 13.48
N LYS A 158 -1.74 10.36 14.21
CA LYS A 158 -0.79 9.41 13.65
C LYS A 158 -1.49 8.10 13.27
N THR A 159 -2.33 7.57 14.15
CA THR A 159 -3.07 6.32 13.93
C THR A 159 -4.03 6.44 12.74
N ARG A 160 -4.75 7.57 12.64
CA ARG A 160 -5.60 7.92 11.51
C ARG A 160 -4.80 8.00 10.22
N LYS A 161 -3.66 8.69 10.23
CA LYS A 161 -2.78 8.80 9.05
C LYS A 161 -2.29 7.42 8.60
N GLU A 162 -1.79 6.59 9.50
CA GLU A 162 -1.30 5.24 9.19
C GLU A 162 -2.43 4.34 8.66
N TYR A 163 -3.63 4.42 9.23
CA TYR A 163 -4.81 3.72 8.73
C TYR A 163 -5.16 4.14 7.30
N LEU A 164 -5.22 5.44 7.02
CA LEU A 164 -5.52 5.95 5.68
C LEU A 164 -4.46 5.55 4.65
N ILE A 165 -3.16 5.62 5.00
CA ILE A 165 -2.09 5.18 4.09
C ILE A 165 -2.28 3.71 3.69
N ASN A 166 -2.50 2.83 4.68
CA ASN A 166 -2.69 1.40 4.42
C ASN A 166 -3.95 1.14 3.59
N LEU A 167 -5.04 1.85 3.88
CA LEU A 167 -6.30 1.74 3.13
C LEU A 167 -6.10 2.14 1.65
N PHE A 168 -5.41 3.25 1.40
CA PHE A 168 -5.15 3.74 0.05
C PHE A 168 -4.21 2.79 -0.72
N ILE A 169 -3.10 2.35 -0.12
CA ILE A 169 -2.17 1.37 -0.71
C ILE A 169 -2.92 0.09 -1.11
N LYS A 170 -3.80 -0.43 -0.23
CA LYS A 170 -4.50 -1.69 -0.49
C LYS A 170 -5.60 -1.58 -1.54
N ARG A 171 -6.30 -0.43 -1.61
CA ARG A 171 -7.58 -0.33 -2.31
C ARG A 171 -7.66 0.74 -3.40
N PHE A 172 -6.96 1.87 -3.26
CA PHE A 172 -7.27 3.05 -4.07
C PHE A 172 -7.01 2.84 -5.55
N GLU A 173 -5.82 2.36 -5.92
CA GLU A 173 -5.48 2.19 -7.32
C GLU A 173 -6.36 1.13 -8.00
N LYS A 174 -6.68 0.03 -7.29
CA LYS A 174 -7.66 -0.95 -7.76
C LYS A 174 -8.99 -0.26 -8.08
N SER A 175 -9.59 0.37 -7.08
CA SER A 175 -10.97 0.84 -7.14
C SER A 175 -11.20 2.11 -7.98
N TYR A 176 -10.18 2.96 -8.17
CA TYR A 176 -10.33 4.24 -8.87
C TYR A 176 -9.47 4.39 -10.13
N VAL A 177 -8.30 3.76 -10.19
CA VAL A 177 -7.39 3.90 -11.32
C VAL A 177 -7.61 2.78 -12.33
N TYR A 178 -7.93 1.58 -11.86
CA TYR A 178 -7.91 0.39 -12.70
C TYR A 178 -9.29 -0.16 -13.08
N TYR A 179 -10.30 -0.01 -12.24
CA TYR A 179 -11.67 -0.34 -12.65
C TYR A 179 -12.28 0.83 -13.44
N LYS A 180 -12.53 0.59 -14.74
CA LYS A 180 -13.47 1.40 -15.52
C LYS A 180 -14.86 1.25 -14.89
N GLU A 181 -15.71 2.27 -14.99
CA GLU A 181 -17.10 2.25 -14.54
C GLU A 181 -17.82 1.04 -15.15
N GLU A 182 -17.82 -0.08 -14.44
CA GLU A 182 -18.47 -1.29 -14.91
C GLU A 182 -19.97 -1.12 -14.71
N LYS A 183 -20.69 -1.19 -15.84
CA LYS A 183 -22.14 -1.22 -15.85
C LYS A 183 -22.61 -2.68 -15.84
N ASP A 184 -23.67 -2.96 -15.11
CA ASP A 184 -24.38 -4.23 -15.21
C ASP A 184 -25.02 -4.41 -16.60
N LYS A 185 -25.66 -5.56 -16.81
CA LYS A 185 -26.32 -5.88 -18.09
C LYS A 185 -27.45 -4.89 -18.46
N ASP A 186 -27.93 -4.12 -17.49
CA ASP A 186 -29.00 -3.13 -17.63
C ASP A 186 -28.44 -1.69 -17.69
N GLY A 187 -27.12 -1.52 -17.78
CA GLY A 187 -26.47 -0.21 -17.91
C GLY A 187 -26.29 0.56 -16.60
N LYS A 188 -26.56 -0.05 -15.42
CA LYS A 188 -26.37 0.60 -14.11
C LYS A 188 -24.97 0.37 -13.59
N GLU A 189 -24.36 1.41 -13.01
CA GLU A 189 -23.06 1.26 -12.36
C GLU A 189 -23.10 0.23 -11.22
N LEU A 190 -22.16 -0.70 -11.23
CA LEU A 190 -21.99 -1.64 -10.14
C LEU A 190 -21.51 -0.88 -8.89
N ASN A 191 -22.30 -0.96 -7.81
CA ASN A 191 -22.01 -0.29 -6.55
C ASN A 191 -20.98 -1.11 -5.74
N TYR A 192 -19.70 -0.85 -5.99
CA TYR A 192 -18.61 -1.56 -5.32
C TYR A 192 -18.37 -1.01 -3.90
N PRO A 193 -18.21 -1.87 -2.88
CA PRO A 193 -17.88 -1.43 -1.53
C PRO A 193 -16.68 -0.47 -1.48
N SER A 194 -15.67 -0.71 -2.31
CA SER A 194 -14.47 0.12 -2.36
C SER A 194 -14.70 1.50 -2.98
N LYS A 195 -15.64 1.66 -3.93
CA LYS A 195 -16.03 2.98 -4.45
C LYS A 195 -16.56 3.84 -3.32
N LEU A 196 -17.44 3.28 -2.50
CA LEU A 196 -18.06 3.98 -1.38
C LEU A 196 -17.05 4.43 -0.32
N ILE A 197 -16.01 3.63 -0.04
CA ILE A 197 -14.91 4.03 0.86
C ILE A 197 -14.36 5.41 0.47
N PHE A 198 -14.08 5.60 -0.81
CA PHE A 198 -13.49 6.84 -1.30
C PHE A 198 -14.53 7.94 -1.53
N GLU A 199 -15.81 7.61 -1.77
CA GLU A 199 -16.89 8.61 -1.71
C GLU A 199 -17.03 9.21 -0.31
N ILE A 200 -16.94 8.39 0.74
CA ILE A 200 -16.94 8.87 2.13
C ILE A 200 -15.71 9.73 2.38
N ILE A 201 -14.52 9.29 1.95
CA ILE A 201 -13.30 10.12 2.10
C ILE A 201 -13.47 11.46 1.37
N LYS A 202 -13.98 11.45 0.14
CA LYS A 202 -14.24 12.67 -0.64
C LYS A 202 -15.19 13.60 0.09
N GLU A 203 -16.31 13.09 0.59
CA GLU A 203 -17.28 13.91 1.30
C GLU A 203 -16.72 14.48 2.60
N GLU A 204 -16.17 13.62 3.47
CA GLU A 204 -15.74 14.03 4.81
C GLU A 204 -14.53 14.96 4.74
N LEU A 205 -13.66 14.81 3.72
CA LEU A 205 -12.54 15.72 3.46
C LEU A 205 -12.89 16.88 2.52
N LYS A 206 -14.14 16.95 2.02
CA LYS A 206 -14.66 17.97 1.07
C LYS A 206 -13.90 18.03 -0.26
N ILE A 207 -13.35 16.91 -0.71
CA ILE A 207 -12.57 16.79 -1.95
C ILE A 207 -13.52 16.55 -3.13
N LYS A 208 -13.41 17.39 -4.16
CA LYS A 208 -14.22 17.31 -5.38
C LYS A 208 -13.76 16.14 -6.26
N ASP A 209 -12.47 16.02 -6.55
CA ASP A 209 -11.92 14.99 -7.42
C ASP A 209 -10.62 14.39 -6.88
N LEU A 210 -10.78 13.38 -6.02
CA LEU A 210 -9.68 12.63 -5.42
C LEU A 210 -8.81 11.91 -6.47
N LYS A 211 -9.41 11.49 -7.60
CA LYS A 211 -8.69 10.78 -8.66
C LYS A 211 -7.76 11.74 -9.41
N PHE A 212 -8.27 12.92 -9.76
CA PHE A 212 -7.44 13.97 -10.37
C PHE A 212 -6.25 14.34 -9.48
N ILE A 213 -6.49 14.59 -8.18
CA ILE A 213 -5.42 14.92 -7.24
C ILE A 213 -4.36 13.81 -7.22
N PHE A 214 -4.78 12.55 -7.14
CA PHE A 214 -3.83 11.44 -7.14
C PHE A 214 -3.00 11.34 -8.43
N HIS A 215 -3.61 11.53 -9.60
CA HIS A 215 -2.87 11.55 -10.87
C HIS A 215 -1.87 12.71 -10.93
N ALA A 216 -2.24 13.90 -10.47
CA ALA A 216 -1.33 15.04 -10.38
C ALA A 216 -0.12 14.72 -9.49
N PHE A 217 -0.32 14.06 -8.34
CA PHE A 217 0.79 13.59 -7.49
C PHE A 217 1.67 12.55 -8.18
N ARG A 218 1.09 11.61 -8.94
CA ARG A 218 1.86 10.62 -9.70
C ARG A 218 2.74 11.28 -10.76
N GLU A 219 2.16 12.18 -11.56
CA GLU A 219 2.91 12.94 -12.57
C GLU A 219 4.03 13.78 -11.93
N PHE A 220 3.74 14.41 -10.79
CA PHE A 220 4.74 15.14 -10.02
C PHE A 220 5.90 14.22 -9.63
N TYR A 221 5.65 13.06 -9.01
CA TYR A 221 6.73 12.18 -8.57
C TYR A 221 7.58 11.63 -9.72
N VAL A 222 6.98 11.38 -10.89
CA VAL A 222 7.72 11.00 -12.11
C VAL A 222 8.68 12.11 -12.53
N LYS A 223 8.21 13.36 -12.58
CA LYS A 223 9.05 14.52 -12.94
C LYS A 223 10.06 14.88 -11.85
N TYR A 224 9.68 14.69 -10.58
CA TYR A 224 10.52 14.95 -9.41
C TYR A 224 11.73 14.02 -9.36
N ASN A 225 11.53 12.77 -9.79
CA ASN A 225 12.57 11.76 -10.01
C ASN A 225 13.56 11.58 -8.82
N LYS A 226 13.09 11.80 -7.59
CA LYS A 226 13.83 11.48 -6.36
C LYS A 226 13.38 10.14 -5.82
N LEU A 227 14.27 9.44 -5.12
CA LEU A 227 13.98 8.15 -4.52
C LEU A 227 13.02 8.30 -3.32
N PHE A 228 11.76 7.90 -3.51
CA PHE A 228 10.72 7.83 -2.48
C PHE A 228 10.04 6.47 -2.53
N SER A 229 9.88 5.82 -1.38
CA SER A 229 9.05 4.62 -1.30
C SER A 229 7.57 4.97 -1.53
N VAL A 230 6.77 3.98 -1.91
CA VAL A 230 5.31 4.08 -2.04
C VAL A 230 4.70 4.65 -0.77
N LYS A 231 5.14 4.17 0.39
CA LYS A 231 4.66 4.67 1.68
C LYS A 231 4.96 6.15 1.87
N GLU A 232 6.15 6.64 1.51
CA GLU A 232 6.45 8.07 1.62
C GLU A 232 5.63 8.93 0.66
N LYS A 233 5.39 8.43 -0.56
CA LYS A 233 4.49 9.07 -1.54
C LYS A 233 3.08 9.20 -0.95
N TYR A 234 2.53 8.11 -0.41
CA TYR A 234 1.22 8.13 0.26
C TYR A 234 1.22 8.96 1.56
N GLU A 235 2.32 9.01 2.31
CA GLU A 235 2.42 9.86 3.52
C GLU A 235 2.23 11.34 3.21
N ILE A 236 2.74 11.81 2.06
CA ILE A 236 2.61 13.19 1.59
C ILE A 236 1.23 13.41 0.98
N PHE A 237 0.76 12.48 0.15
CA PHE A 237 -0.57 12.55 -0.44
C PHE A 237 -1.68 12.58 0.62
N ILE A 238 -1.66 11.67 1.60
CA ILE A 238 -2.63 11.63 2.71
C ILE A 238 -2.56 12.91 3.55
N TYR A 239 -1.36 13.42 3.80
CA TYR A 239 -1.19 14.70 4.49
C TYR A 239 -1.81 15.86 3.71
N PHE A 240 -1.64 15.88 2.38
CA PHE A 240 -2.22 16.92 1.52
C PHE A 240 -3.75 16.89 1.56
N ILE A 241 -4.36 15.75 1.23
CA ILE A 241 -5.82 15.63 1.12
C ILE A 241 -6.53 15.89 2.46
N SER A 242 -5.90 15.51 3.58
CA SER A 242 -6.45 15.75 4.92
C SER A 242 -6.42 17.23 5.34
N ASN A 243 -5.61 18.07 4.67
CA ASN A 243 -5.36 19.45 5.09
C ASN A 243 -5.73 20.51 4.04
N LEU A 244 -6.11 20.12 2.82
CA LEU A 244 -6.53 21.02 1.76
C LEU A 244 -7.65 21.99 2.19
N TYR A 245 -8.65 21.45 2.91
CA TYR A 245 -9.79 22.22 3.44
C TYR A 245 -9.68 22.56 4.93
N ASN A 246 -8.55 22.22 5.57
CA ASN A 246 -8.30 22.58 6.97
C ASN A 246 -7.78 24.02 7.06
N GLU A 247 -8.60 24.93 7.57
CA GLU A 247 -8.29 26.36 7.67
C GLU A 247 -7.15 26.70 8.63
N LYS A 248 -6.78 25.79 9.54
CA LYS A 248 -5.61 25.97 10.41
C LYS A 248 -4.29 25.69 9.67
N GLU A 249 -4.37 24.84 8.65
CA GLU A 249 -3.22 24.28 7.92
C GLU A 249 -3.03 24.95 6.56
N ASN A 250 -4.06 24.92 5.70
CA ASN A 250 -4.08 25.66 4.44
C ASN A 250 -4.53 27.11 4.67
N THR A 251 -3.61 27.93 5.17
CA THR A 251 -3.89 29.28 5.64
C THR A 251 -2.90 30.32 5.12
N ARG A 252 -3.34 31.57 5.08
CA ARG A 252 -2.48 32.71 4.74
C ARG A 252 -1.64 33.09 5.97
N LYS A 253 -0.33 32.83 5.89
CA LYS A 253 0.65 33.25 6.90
C LYS A 253 1.79 34.02 6.24
N ARG A 254 2.41 34.94 6.98
CA ARG A 254 3.64 35.63 6.55
C ARG A 254 4.74 34.59 6.36
N ILE A 255 5.45 34.69 5.24
CA ILE A 255 6.59 33.83 4.92
C ILE A 255 7.89 34.59 5.19
N THR A 256 8.96 33.87 5.56
CA THR A 256 10.27 34.46 5.87
C THR A 256 11.10 34.66 4.60
N SER A 257 12.18 35.45 4.66
CA SER A 257 13.12 35.62 3.54
C SER A 257 13.71 34.29 3.04
N LYS A 258 14.02 33.36 3.96
CA LYS A 258 14.44 31.99 3.63
C LYS A 258 13.41 31.24 2.78
N ASN A 259 12.12 31.48 3.03
CA ASN A 259 11.05 30.86 2.24
C ASN A 259 10.94 31.45 0.84
N VAL A 260 11.27 32.72 0.66
CA VAL A 260 11.28 33.35 -0.66
C VAL A 260 12.34 32.69 -1.53
N LYS A 261 13.55 32.49 -0.99
CA LYS A 261 14.63 31.78 -1.70
C LYS A 261 14.24 30.35 -2.09
N MET A 262 13.52 29.63 -1.22
CA MET A 262 13.02 28.28 -1.54
C MET A 262 12.11 28.22 -2.76
N LYS A 263 11.48 29.33 -3.15
CA LYS A 263 10.61 29.37 -4.32
C LYS A 263 11.36 29.40 -5.65
N GLU A 264 12.64 29.72 -5.61
CA GLU A 264 13.50 29.78 -6.79
C GLU A 264 13.92 28.38 -7.26
N ASP A 265 13.84 27.39 -6.36
CA ASP A 265 14.17 26.00 -6.62
C ASP A 265 13.26 25.38 -7.70
N ASN A 266 13.84 24.68 -8.67
CA ASN A 266 13.11 24.00 -9.74
C ASN A 266 12.18 22.92 -9.19
N ASP A 267 12.61 22.22 -8.14
CA ASP A 267 11.83 21.19 -7.46
C ASP A 267 10.61 21.79 -6.75
N TYR A 268 10.72 23.02 -6.22
CA TYR A 268 9.58 23.77 -5.70
C TYR A 268 8.65 24.23 -6.81
N LYS A 269 9.17 24.76 -7.93
CA LYS A 269 8.33 25.19 -9.07
C LYS A 269 7.50 24.04 -9.62
N LEU A 270 8.09 22.86 -9.75
CA LEU A 270 7.38 21.65 -10.16
C LEU A 270 6.24 21.29 -9.21
N LEU A 271 6.48 21.38 -7.89
CA LEU A 271 5.44 21.18 -6.89
C LEU A 271 4.35 22.26 -6.99
N GLU A 272 4.75 23.52 -7.17
CA GLU A 272 3.83 24.65 -7.32
C GLU A 272 2.90 24.48 -8.52
N GLU A 273 3.42 24.10 -9.69
CA GLU A 273 2.63 23.79 -10.88
C GLU A 273 1.60 22.69 -10.64
N MET A 274 2.00 21.59 -10.00
CA MET A 274 1.07 20.50 -9.63
C MET A 274 -0.04 21.02 -8.69
N LEU A 275 0.33 21.82 -7.69
CA LEU A 275 -0.62 22.36 -6.72
C LEU A 275 -1.57 23.39 -7.35
N ASP A 276 -1.11 24.18 -8.31
CA ASP A 276 -1.97 25.15 -9.00
C ASP A 276 -3.03 24.44 -9.87
N LYS A 277 -2.66 23.37 -10.59
CA LYS A 277 -3.63 22.50 -11.28
C LYS A 277 -4.69 21.93 -10.32
N ILE A 278 -4.26 21.47 -9.14
CA ILE A 278 -5.19 20.98 -8.11
C ILE A 278 -6.08 22.11 -7.58
N SER A 279 -5.51 23.29 -7.32
CA SER A 279 -6.23 24.47 -6.82
C SER A 279 -7.35 24.88 -7.78
N GLU A 280 -7.07 24.90 -9.09
CA GLU A 280 -8.05 25.18 -10.14
C GLU A 280 -9.14 24.12 -10.18
N ASN A 281 -8.77 22.83 -10.23
CA ASN A 281 -9.73 21.73 -10.31
C ASN A 281 -10.67 21.69 -9.10
N GLU A 282 -10.12 21.86 -7.89
CA GLU A 282 -10.86 21.86 -6.62
C GLU A 282 -11.60 23.18 -6.35
N ASN A 283 -11.38 24.22 -7.16
CA ASN A 283 -11.84 25.59 -6.87
C ASN A 283 -11.49 26.02 -5.42
N ARG A 284 -10.27 25.68 -4.99
CA ARG A 284 -9.80 25.89 -3.61
C ARG A 284 -8.39 26.41 -3.61
N ARG A 285 -8.23 27.66 -3.18
CA ARG A 285 -6.91 28.30 -3.06
C ARG A 285 -5.98 27.51 -2.15
N ILE A 286 -4.79 27.21 -2.66
CA ILE A 286 -3.67 26.63 -1.90
C ILE A 286 -2.69 27.75 -1.57
N TYR A 287 -2.64 28.15 -0.29
CA TYR A 287 -1.79 29.28 0.12
C TYR A 287 -0.31 28.92 0.08
N SER A 288 0.55 29.89 -0.25
CA SER A 288 2.01 29.67 -0.35
C SER A 288 2.62 29.09 0.92
N TYR A 289 2.10 29.40 2.11
CA TYR A 289 2.57 28.80 3.35
C TYR A 289 2.38 27.29 3.36
N PHE A 290 1.23 26.80 2.88
CA PHE A 290 0.95 25.38 2.78
C PHE A 290 1.79 24.70 1.70
N LYS A 291 1.95 25.33 0.52
CA LYS A 291 2.88 24.87 -0.53
C LYS A 291 4.31 24.66 0.02
N LEU A 292 4.84 25.66 0.73
CA LEU A 292 6.15 25.59 1.37
C LEU A 292 6.23 24.53 2.47
N LYS A 293 5.15 24.30 3.22
CA LYS A 293 5.11 23.25 4.25
C LYS A 293 5.21 21.86 3.61
N LEU A 294 4.52 21.62 2.49
CA LEU A 294 4.64 20.39 1.71
C LEU A 294 6.05 20.21 1.15
N TYR A 295 6.61 21.26 0.56
CA TYR A 295 7.98 21.21 0.02
C TYR A 295 9.02 20.89 1.10
N ARG A 296 8.90 21.48 2.29
CA ARG A 296 9.78 21.14 3.43
C ARG A 296 9.61 19.70 3.91
N LEU A 297 8.42 19.11 3.77
CA LEU A 297 8.23 17.69 4.10
C LEU A 297 9.00 16.81 3.10
N LEU A 298 8.95 17.11 1.79
CA LEU A 298 9.74 16.44 0.76
C LEU A 298 11.24 16.52 1.07
N LEU A 299 11.77 17.74 1.25
CA LEU A 299 13.18 17.97 1.57
C LEU A 299 13.63 17.26 2.86
N LYS A 300 12.75 17.18 3.86
CA LYS A 300 13.05 16.46 5.10
C LYS A 300 13.20 14.96 4.85
N LYS A 301 12.34 14.38 4.01
CA LYS A 301 12.43 12.96 3.64
C LYS A 301 13.70 12.68 2.85
N GLU A 302 14.00 13.49 1.86
CA GLU A 302 15.25 13.37 1.08
C GLU A 302 16.49 13.44 1.97
N LYS A 303 16.57 14.43 2.85
CA LYS A 303 17.69 14.53 3.78
C LYS A 303 17.82 13.26 4.61
N MET A 304 16.74 12.78 5.22
CA MET A 304 16.76 11.53 5.99
C MET A 304 17.18 10.32 5.15
N ASN A 305 16.85 10.32 3.86
CA ASN A 305 17.16 9.24 2.94
C ASN A 305 18.67 9.12 2.67
N PHE A 306 19.41 10.23 2.72
CA PHE A 306 20.85 10.27 2.45
C PHE A 306 21.72 10.66 3.65
N ASP A 307 21.11 10.87 4.82
CA ASP A 307 21.77 11.16 6.10
C ASP A 307 22.41 9.90 6.73
N ILE A 308 23.19 9.16 5.93
CA ILE A 308 24.01 8.03 6.38
C ILE A 308 25.39 8.15 5.77
N THR A 309 26.42 8.14 6.61
CA THR A 309 27.81 7.99 6.17
C THR A 309 28.00 6.56 5.64
N PRO A 310 28.32 6.36 4.34
CA PRO A 310 28.59 5.02 3.81
C PRO A 310 29.74 4.40 4.62
N LYS A 311 29.57 3.18 5.11
CA LYS A 311 30.64 2.45 5.79
C LYS A 311 31.71 2.05 4.77
N LYS A 312 32.75 2.87 4.56
CA LYS A 312 34.08 2.55 3.97
C LYS A 312 34.15 1.44 2.89
N SER A 313 33.11 1.22 2.09
CA SER A 313 33.13 0.37 0.90
C SER A 313 33.27 1.34 -0.27
N LYS A 314 34.53 1.53 -0.69
CA LYS A 314 35.03 2.36 -1.81
C LYS A 314 34.22 3.62 -2.14
N GLU A 315 34.84 4.77 -1.85
CA GLU A 315 34.48 6.10 -2.35
C GLU A 315 34.27 6.07 -3.87
N ILE A 316 33.04 5.85 -4.32
CA ILE A 316 32.65 6.01 -5.72
C ILE A 316 31.46 6.98 -5.71
N PHE A 317 31.76 8.22 -6.09
CA PHE A 317 30.86 9.23 -6.66
C PHE A 317 29.77 9.89 -5.79
N TYR A 318 30.09 10.35 -4.57
CA TYR A 318 29.21 11.32 -3.87
C TYR A 318 29.52 12.80 -4.16
N ASN A 319 30.47 13.10 -5.05
CA ASN A 319 30.91 14.47 -5.29
C ASN A 319 30.15 15.22 -6.41
N ASN A 320 29.23 14.57 -7.13
CA ASN A 320 28.32 15.28 -8.05
C ASN A 320 26.91 15.31 -7.47
N THR A 321 26.62 16.41 -6.77
CA THR A 321 25.34 16.75 -6.12
C THR A 321 24.15 16.97 -7.07
N GLU A 322 24.20 16.50 -8.32
CA GLU A 322 23.22 16.91 -9.34
C GLU A 322 22.02 15.99 -9.57
N SER A 323 21.91 14.81 -8.95
CA SER A 323 20.57 14.23 -8.69
C SER A 323 20.61 13.00 -7.78
N LEU A 324 20.04 13.15 -6.58
CA LEU A 324 19.72 12.06 -5.65
C LEU A 324 18.51 11.23 -6.16
N ASN A 325 18.67 10.61 -7.33
CA ASN A 325 17.60 9.97 -8.09
C ASN A 325 17.56 8.44 -7.89
N ILE A 326 16.60 7.78 -8.55
CA ILE A 326 16.37 6.33 -8.46
C ILE A 326 17.59 5.51 -8.90
N LYS A 327 18.37 5.99 -9.89
CA LYS A 327 19.55 5.28 -10.42
C LYS A 327 20.62 5.02 -9.37
N ILE A 328 20.77 5.91 -8.38
CA ILE A 328 21.74 5.72 -7.28
C ILE A 328 21.40 4.47 -6.45
N ALA A 329 20.12 4.19 -6.23
CA ALA A 329 19.71 2.97 -5.53
C ALA A 329 20.03 1.72 -6.35
N GLU A 330 19.76 1.76 -7.66
CA GLU A 330 20.05 0.67 -8.60
C GLU A 330 21.56 0.38 -8.65
N GLU A 331 22.38 1.41 -8.87
CA GLU A 331 23.85 1.31 -8.91
C GLU A 331 24.41 0.71 -7.62
N TYR A 332 23.91 1.15 -6.45
CA TYR A 332 24.34 0.59 -5.17
C TYR A 332 23.95 -0.89 -5.03
N VAL A 333 22.79 -1.31 -5.54
CA VAL A 333 22.37 -2.72 -5.53
C VAL A 333 23.23 -3.57 -6.45
N TYR A 334 23.62 -3.06 -7.62
CA TYR A 334 24.59 -3.73 -8.49
C TYR A 334 25.97 -3.86 -7.84
N GLN A 335 26.45 -2.82 -7.13
CA GLN A 335 27.69 -2.90 -6.34
C GLN A 335 27.61 -4.00 -5.28
N ILE A 336 26.48 -4.09 -4.56
CA ILE A 336 26.25 -5.17 -3.59
C ILE A 336 26.35 -6.54 -4.26
N ALA A 337 25.78 -6.70 -5.46
CA ALA A 337 25.83 -7.95 -6.22
C ALA A 337 27.25 -8.31 -6.67
N GLU A 338 28.04 -7.34 -7.16
CA GLU A 338 29.45 -7.52 -7.54
C GLU A 338 30.35 -7.88 -6.35
N GLU A 339 30.09 -7.33 -5.17
CA GLU A 339 30.78 -7.73 -3.95
C GLU A 339 30.42 -9.16 -3.53
N ASN A 340 29.17 -9.56 -3.75
CA ASN A 340 28.64 -10.86 -3.34
C ASN A 340 29.10 -11.99 -4.26
N SER A 341 29.33 -11.72 -5.55
CA SER A 341 29.83 -12.71 -6.51
C SER A 341 31.24 -13.23 -6.20
N LYS A 342 31.93 -12.58 -5.26
CA LYS A 342 33.27 -12.96 -4.75
C LYS A 342 33.21 -13.89 -3.53
N ILE A 343 32.03 -14.25 -3.04
CA ILE A 343 31.81 -15.09 -1.86
C ILE A 343 31.22 -16.43 -2.31
N GLU A 344 31.71 -17.54 -1.78
CA GLU A 344 31.25 -18.90 -2.10
C GLU A 344 29.72 -19.01 -2.05
N TYR A 345 29.19 -19.51 -3.15
CA TYR A 345 27.77 -19.68 -3.40
C TYR A 345 27.23 -20.90 -2.63
N TYR A 346 25.94 -20.91 -2.28
CA TYR A 346 25.30 -22.13 -1.79
C TYR A 346 25.47 -23.24 -2.84
N GLU A 347 26.25 -24.27 -2.52
CA GLU A 347 26.36 -25.47 -3.36
C GLU A 347 24.95 -26.08 -3.56
N ASN A 348 24.65 -26.51 -4.79
CA ASN A 348 23.43 -27.24 -5.17
C ASN A 348 22.08 -26.46 -5.22
N PHE A 349 22.08 -25.16 -5.51
CA PHE A 349 20.83 -24.40 -5.77
C PHE A 349 20.83 -23.79 -7.18
N GLU A 350 19.86 -24.16 -8.01
CA GLU A 350 19.68 -23.57 -9.35
C GLU A 350 19.21 -22.12 -9.22
N ARG A 351 19.99 -21.20 -9.79
CA ARG A 351 19.69 -19.76 -9.73
C ARG A 351 18.92 -19.34 -10.95
N LEU A 352 17.68 -18.95 -10.72
CA LEU A 352 16.81 -18.43 -11.77
C LEU A 352 17.14 -16.98 -12.11
N LYS A 353 16.92 -16.60 -13.37
CA LYS A 353 17.00 -15.21 -13.82
C LYS A 353 15.96 -14.37 -13.09
N THR A 354 16.40 -13.35 -12.38
CA THR A 354 15.58 -12.66 -11.38
C THR A 354 15.51 -11.16 -11.64
N LEU A 355 14.29 -10.65 -11.68
CA LEU A 355 14.01 -9.21 -11.60
C LEU A 355 13.99 -8.78 -10.12
N PHE A 356 14.83 -7.83 -9.76
CA PHE A 356 14.96 -7.34 -8.39
C PHE A 356 14.21 -6.02 -8.24
N VAL A 357 13.11 -6.02 -7.50
CA VAL A 357 12.18 -4.87 -7.40
C VAL A 357 12.30 -4.22 -6.03
N LEU A 358 12.57 -2.92 -6.03
CA LEU A 358 12.79 -2.14 -4.81
C LEU A 358 11.65 -1.13 -4.56
N ASP A 359 11.10 -1.19 -3.34
CA ASP A 359 10.26 -0.14 -2.75
C ASP A 359 10.86 0.27 -1.40
N LEU A 360 12.05 0.90 -1.47
CA LEU A 360 12.84 1.27 -0.30
C LEU A 360 13.47 2.66 -0.44
N GLU A 361 13.64 3.31 0.70
CA GLU A 361 14.54 4.44 0.85
C GLU A 361 16.02 3.98 0.75
N TYR A 362 16.90 4.81 0.21
CA TYR A 362 18.34 4.58 0.08
C TYR A 362 19.00 4.22 1.42
N ASN A 363 18.69 4.97 2.47
CA ASN A 363 19.18 4.67 3.81
C ASN A 363 18.77 3.28 4.31
N GLU A 364 17.65 2.74 3.85
CA GLU A 364 17.19 1.40 4.20
C GLU A 364 17.86 0.32 3.36
N ILE A 365 18.20 0.60 2.11
CA ILE A 365 19.04 -0.28 1.29
C ILE A 365 20.40 -0.47 1.99
N ILE A 366 21.06 0.61 2.42
CA ILE A 366 22.34 0.54 3.14
C ILE A 366 22.21 -0.25 4.46
N LYS A 367 21.22 0.08 5.29
CA LYS A 367 21.03 -0.58 6.60
C LYS A 367 20.77 -2.08 6.46
N ASN A 368 20.19 -2.51 5.35
CA ASN A 368 19.79 -3.89 5.11
C ASN A 368 20.66 -4.58 4.06
N GLN A 369 21.83 -4.03 3.73
CA GLN A 369 22.78 -4.57 2.74
C GLN A 369 23.04 -6.08 2.90
N LYS A 370 23.22 -6.55 4.14
CA LYS A 370 23.45 -7.98 4.41
C LYS A 370 22.30 -8.84 3.89
N TYR A 371 21.06 -8.48 4.18
CA TYR A 371 19.89 -9.26 3.76
C TYR A 371 19.69 -9.21 2.25
N LEU A 372 20.07 -8.10 1.61
CA LEU A 372 20.10 -8.02 0.15
C LEU A 372 21.14 -8.99 -0.41
N LYS A 373 22.36 -9.05 0.14
CA LYS A 373 23.37 -10.06 -0.24
C LYS A 373 22.84 -11.48 -0.08
N ASP A 374 22.18 -11.79 1.04
CA ASP A 374 21.62 -13.11 1.29
C ASP A 374 20.53 -13.48 0.26
N LEU A 375 19.67 -12.53 -0.14
CA LEU A 375 18.70 -12.73 -1.24
C LEU A 375 19.39 -12.98 -2.58
N MET A 376 20.43 -12.21 -2.90
CA MET A 376 21.17 -12.32 -4.15
C MET A 376 21.90 -13.67 -4.30
N GLN A 377 22.15 -14.40 -3.20
CA GLN A 377 22.71 -15.75 -3.26
C GLN A 377 21.70 -16.78 -3.82
N LEU A 378 20.40 -16.46 -3.80
CA LEU A 378 19.31 -17.31 -4.30
C LEU A 378 18.91 -16.99 -5.75
N SER A 379 19.57 -16.05 -6.41
CA SER A 379 19.13 -15.54 -7.71
C SER A 379 20.29 -15.16 -8.64
N ASN A 380 20.01 -15.16 -9.94
CA ASN A 380 20.83 -14.49 -10.93
C ASN A 380 20.16 -13.16 -11.30
N ILE A 381 20.62 -12.05 -10.72
CA ILE A 381 20.00 -10.74 -10.96
C ILE A 381 20.29 -10.31 -12.40
N ILE A 382 19.22 -10.12 -13.17
CA ILE A 382 19.34 -9.60 -14.53
C ILE A 382 19.07 -8.10 -14.59
N GLU A 383 18.25 -7.59 -13.68
CA GLU A 383 17.80 -6.20 -13.67
C GLU A 383 17.32 -5.81 -12.26
N VAL A 384 17.60 -4.57 -11.88
CA VAL A 384 17.03 -3.89 -10.71
C VAL A 384 16.07 -2.80 -11.19
N THR A 385 14.86 -2.73 -10.62
CA THR A 385 13.82 -1.75 -11.00
C THR A 385 13.01 -1.30 -9.78
N ASP A 386 12.23 -0.22 -9.93
CA ASP A 386 11.27 0.21 -8.92
C ASP A 386 9.90 -0.46 -9.07
N LEU A 387 9.09 -0.43 -8.00
CA LEU A 387 7.76 -1.06 -7.99
C LEU A 387 6.82 -0.56 -9.10
N GLY A 388 6.94 0.70 -9.50
CA GLY A 388 6.10 1.35 -10.49
C GLY A 388 6.15 0.68 -11.86
N GLU A 389 7.29 0.11 -12.24
CA GLU A 389 7.51 -0.56 -13.53
C GLU A 389 7.12 -2.05 -13.51
N LEU A 390 6.99 -2.64 -12.32
CA LEU A 390 6.80 -4.09 -12.17
C LEU A 390 5.59 -4.62 -12.94
N SER A 391 4.46 -3.92 -12.87
CA SER A 391 3.24 -4.37 -13.54
C SER A 391 3.37 -4.32 -15.07
N GLU A 392 4.12 -3.36 -15.61
CA GLU A 392 4.40 -3.28 -17.05
C GLU A 392 5.35 -4.39 -17.49
N LYS A 393 6.42 -4.64 -16.72
CA LYS A 393 7.38 -5.72 -17.01
C LYS A 393 6.76 -7.11 -16.96
N LEU A 394 5.86 -7.38 -16.01
CA LEU A 394 5.16 -8.67 -15.90
C LEU A 394 4.15 -8.89 -17.02
N ASN A 395 3.37 -7.85 -17.35
CA ASN A 395 2.21 -7.98 -18.24
C ASN A 395 2.46 -7.49 -19.67
N GLY A 396 3.63 -6.90 -19.93
CA GLY A 396 4.01 -6.39 -21.24
C GLY A 396 4.06 -7.48 -22.31
N LYS A 397 3.96 -7.07 -23.58
CA LYS A 397 3.97 -7.99 -24.73
C LYS A 397 5.35 -8.55 -25.04
N ASN A 398 6.41 -7.90 -24.55
CA ASN A 398 7.78 -8.32 -24.80
C ASN A 398 8.07 -9.68 -24.14
N GLU A 399 9.01 -10.42 -24.72
CA GLU A 399 9.56 -11.62 -24.09
C GLU A 399 10.21 -11.24 -22.76
N LYS A 400 9.93 -12.04 -21.73
CA LYS A 400 10.48 -11.83 -20.39
C LYS A 400 11.80 -12.57 -20.32
N ASN A 401 12.85 -11.85 -19.95
CA ASN A 401 14.18 -12.40 -19.74
C ASN A 401 14.40 -12.88 -18.29
N PHE A 402 13.40 -12.73 -17.40
CA PHE A 402 13.39 -13.23 -16.03
C PHE A 402 12.35 -14.34 -15.82
N GLU A 403 12.62 -15.18 -14.84
CA GLU A 403 11.81 -16.34 -14.46
C GLU A 403 11.18 -16.19 -13.08
N GLN A 404 11.67 -15.25 -12.27
CA GLN A 404 11.11 -14.91 -10.96
C GLN A 404 11.33 -13.43 -10.63
N VAL A 405 10.54 -12.93 -9.66
CA VAL A 405 10.68 -11.58 -9.12
C VAL A 405 10.98 -11.64 -7.63
N PHE A 406 12.00 -10.91 -7.19
CA PHE A 406 12.20 -10.61 -5.77
C PHE A 406 11.72 -9.19 -5.50
N LEU A 407 10.72 -9.07 -4.63
CA LEU A 407 10.17 -7.78 -4.21
C LEU A 407 10.64 -7.46 -2.81
N ILE A 408 11.20 -6.27 -2.60
CA ILE A 408 11.67 -5.83 -1.29
C ILE A 408 10.98 -4.53 -0.91
N SER A 409 10.28 -4.53 0.22
CA SER A 409 9.57 -3.35 0.72
C SER A 409 9.43 -3.33 2.24
N LYS A 410 9.18 -2.14 2.78
CA LYS A 410 8.71 -1.91 4.15
C LYS A 410 7.19 -1.87 4.28
N SER A 411 6.49 -1.88 3.16
CA SER A 411 5.08 -1.53 3.03
C SER A 411 4.24 -2.74 2.63
N GLU A 412 2.94 -2.70 2.91
CA GLU A 412 2.01 -3.77 2.52
C GLU A 412 1.48 -3.55 1.10
N ILE A 413 2.41 -3.57 0.14
CA ILE A 413 2.18 -3.23 -1.28
C ILE A 413 1.73 -4.42 -2.13
N GLN A 414 1.57 -5.62 -1.56
CA GLN A 414 1.24 -6.84 -2.31
C GLN A 414 -0.04 -6.68 -3.13
N ASN A 415 -0.99 -5.92 -2.58
CA ASN A 415 -2.24 -5.63 -3.23
C ASN A 415 -2.11 -4.61 -4.38
N MET A 416 -1.06 -3.80 -4.46
CA MET A 416 -0.88 -2.86 -5.57
C MET A 416 -0.41 -3.53 -6.87
N ILE A 417 0.16 -4.73 -6.76
CA ILE A 417 0.80 -5.42 -7.87
C ILE A 417 -0.25 -6.04 -8.78
N LYS A 418 0.02 -6.02 -10.08
CA LYS A 418 -0.75 -6.77 -11.07
C LYS A 418 0.15 -7.76 -11.78
N ASN A 419 -0.15 -9.04 -11.62
CA ASN A 419 0.60 -10.10 -12.27
C ASN A 419 -0.32 -11.07 -12.97
N TYR A 420 -0.52 -10.85 -14.27
CA TYR A 420 -1.25 -11.77 -15.14
C TYR A 420 -0.36 -12.86 -15.75
N SER A 421 0.96 -12.79 -15.56
CA SER A 421 1.90 -13.82 -15.99
C SER A 421 1.93 -15.01 -15.03
N ASP A 422 2.64 -16.08 -15.38
CA ASP A 422 2.91 -17.22 -14.49
C ASP A 422 4.22 -17.08 -13.70
N ILE A 423 4.84 -15.89 -13.74
CA ILE A 423 6.09 -15.61 -13.05
C ILE A 423 5.81 -15.40 -11.55
N PRO A 424 6.42 -16.17 -10.64
CA PRO A 424 6.21 -16.02 -9.20
C PRO A 424 6.89 -14.76 -8.65
N ILE A 425 6.29 -14.20 -7.60
CA ILE A 425 6.83 -13.05 -6.86
C ILE A 425 7.11 -13.49 -5.44
N TYR A 426 8.37 -13.37 -5.02
CA TYR A 426 8.80 -13.64 -3.65
C TYR A 426 8.99 -12.30 -2.92
N PHE A 427 8.26 -12.11 -1.83
CA PHE A 427 8.25 -10.85 -1.10
C PHE A 427 9.11 -10.93 0.17
N PHE A 428 10.05 -9.99 0.28
CA PHE A 428 10.88 -9.80 1.46
C PHE A 428 10.46 -8.51 2.19
N LYS A 429 9.82 -8.65 3.35
CA LYS A 429 9.33 -7.53 4.14
C LYS A 429 10.37 -7.08 5.17
N ILE A 430 10.87 -5.86 5.01
CA ILE A 430 11.75 -5.22 6.00
C ILE A 430 10.91 -4.72 7.18
N ASN A 431 10.96 -5.44 8.30
CA ASN A 431 10.19 -5.14 9.50
C ASN A 431 11.06 -4.41 10.54
N ASP A 432 10.88 -3.10 10.69
CA ASP A 432 11.53 -2.30 11.74
C ASP A 432 10.64 -2.00 12.95
N LYS A 433 9.37 -2.42 12.89
CA LYS A 433 8.37 -2.24 13.93
C LYS A 433 7.57 -3.53 14.19
N ASP A 434 7.07 -3.67 15.41
CA ASP A 434 6.13 -4.71 15.78
C ASP A 434 4.69 -4.30 15.47
N ARG A 435 3.74 -5.20 15.76
CA ARG A 435 2.29 -4.98 15.55
C ARG A 435 1.71 -3.78 16.32
N PHE A 436 2.43 -3.25 17.31
CA PHE A 436 2.03 -2.08 18.09
C PHE A 436 2.81 -0.82 17.67
N GLY A 437 3.55 -0.89 16.55
CA GLY A 437 4.34 0.22 16.02
C GLY A 437 5.62 0.51 16.82
N ARG A 438 6.02 -0.37 17.74
CA ARG A 438 7.25 -0.22 18.54
C ARG A 438 8.44 -0.76 17.77
N LYS A 439 9.60 -0.11 17.90
CA LYS A 439 10.83 -0.56 17.22
C LYS A 439 11.17 -2.00 17.61
N THR A 440 11.41 -2.85 16.63
CA THR A 440 11.86 -4.22 16.87
C THR A 440 13.33 -4.25 17.23
N GLY A 441 13.68 -5.02 18.28
CA GLY A 441 15.06 -5.24 18.69
C GLY A 441 15.90 -5.85 17.56
N LYS A 442 17.21 -5.55 17.54
CA LYS A 442 18.14 -6.01 16.48
C LYS A 442 18.13 -7.53 16.31
N LEU A 443 18.10 -8.28 17.42
CA LEU A 443 18.07 -9.75 17.40
C LEU A 443 16.79 -10.27 16.73
N LYS A 444 15.61 -9.77 17.15
CA LYS A 444 14.33 -10.16 16.56
C LYS A 444 14.27 -9.85 15.06
N ARG A 445 14.79 -8.69 14.64
CA ARG A 445 14.88 -8.34 13.20
C ARG A 445 15.73 -9.34 12.43
N ARG A 446 16.88 -9.73 12.98
CA ARG A 446 17.76 -10.73 12.37
C ARG A 446 17.05 -12.08 12.23
N THR A 447 16.43 -12.57 13.30
CA THR A 447 15.68 -13.84 13.29
C THR A 447 14.51 -13.81 12.30
N ASP A 448 13.74 -12.71 12.26
CA ASP A 448 12.64 -12.53 11.31
C ASP A 448 13.14 -12.50 9.85
N SER A 449 14.29 -11.90 9.58
CA SER A 449 14.90 -11.88 8.25
C SER A 449 15.43 -13.24 7.83
N GLU A 450 16.17 -13.93 8.71
CA GLU A 450 16.69 -15.29 8.45
C GLU A 450 15.53 -16.26 8.17
N LYS A 451 14.44 -16.17 8.95
CA LYS A 451 13.24 -16.97 8.72
C LYS A 451 12.60 -16.69 7.35
N GLN A 452 12.45 -15.42 6.97
CA GLN A 452 11.91 -15.05 5.65
C GLN A 452 12.79 -15.57 4.51
N LEU A 453 14.12 -15.53 4.65
CA LEU A 453 15.03 -16.08 3.65
C LEU A 453 14.85 -17.59 3.48
N THR A 454 14.73 -18.33 4.59
CA THR A 454 14.45 -19.77 4.56
C THR A 454 13.10 -20.05 3.88
N GLU A 455 12.05 -19.31 4.26
CA GLU A 455 10.71 -19.43 3.66
C GLU A 455 10.75 -19.17 2.14
N ILE A 456 11.44 -18.11 1.69
CA ILE A 456 11.63 -17.81 0.26
C ILE A 456 12.34 -18.96 -0.45
N ARG A 457 13.45 -19.47 0.11
CA ARG A 457 14.20 -20.58 -0.50
C ARG A 457 13.34 -21.83 -0.68
N GLU A 458 12.60 -22.22 0.37
CA GLU A 458 11.69 -23.38 0.32
C GLU A 458 10.59 -23.19 -0.73
N THR A 459 10.04 -21.97 -0.80
CA THR A 459 8.97 -21.60 -1.73
C THR A 459 9.45 -21.64 -3.18
N ILE A 460 10.68 -21.19 -3.47
CA ILE A 460 11.30 -21.30 -4.81
C ILE A 460 11.46 -22.75 -5.21
N THR A 461 12.08 -23.57 -4.34
CA THR A 461 12.32 -24.99 -4.62
C THR A 461 11.03 -25.73 -4.93
N GLU A 462 9.97 -25.47 -4.18
CA GLU A 462 8.70 -26.12 -4.44
C GLU A 462 8.03 -25.60 -5.73
N TYR A 463 8.01 -24.28 -5.97
CA TYR A 463 7.38 -23.74 -7.18
C TYR A 463 8.00 -24.36 -8.44
N ASN A 464 9.32 -24.51 -8.46
CA ASN A 464 10.06 -25.15 -9.55
C ASN A 464 9.77 -26.64 -9.70
N ARG A 465 9.37 -27.33 -8.62
CA ARG A 465 8.97 -28.74 -8.68
C ARG A 465 7.58 -28.94 -9.29
N ILE A 466 6.72 -27.92 -9.17
CA ILE A 466 5.31 -28.00 -9.59
C ILE A 466 5.11 -27.50 -11.03
N LYS A 467 5.95 -26.56 -11.46
CA LYS A 467 6.08 -26.13 -12.87
C LYS A 467 6.55 -27.30 -13.72
#